data_AF-A0A975PNZ0-F1
#
_entry.id   AF-A0A975PNZ0-F1
#
_cell.length_a   1.000
_cell.length_b   1.000
_cell.length_c   1.000
_cell.angle_alpha   90.00
_cell.angle_beta   90.00
_cell.angle_gamma   90.00
#
_symmetry.space_group_name_H-M   'P 1'
#
loop_
_entity.id
_entity.type
_entity.pdbx_description
1 polymer ?
#
loop_
_entity_poly.entity_id
_entity_poly.type
_entity_poly.pdbx_seq_one_letter_code
_entity_poly.pdbx_strand_id
1 'polypeptide(L)'
;MIIDTPLSRLDRQHRTNLMANYMPRSSAQVIMLCTDTELTPDLSDIIRPYVSRRFEIGAVGGGQRTEITVLDPEQDAQVLETTDAH
;
A
#
# COMPACT_ATOMS: atom_id res chain seq x y z
N MET A 1 9.75 3.13 12.63
CA MET A 1 8.63 2.28 13.10
C MET A 1 8.30 1.27 12.01
N ILE A 2 8.04 0.02 12.35
CA ILE A 2 7.59 -1.01 11.39
C ILE A 2 6.22 -1.48 11.85
N ILE A 3 5.27 -1.57 10.93
CA ILE A 3 3.90 -2.01 11.23
C ILE A 3 3.51 -3.07 10.21
N ASP A 4 3.09 -4.22 10.72
CA ASP A 4 2.72 -5.38 9.93
C ASP A 4 1.22 -5.65 10.03
N THR A 5 0.58 -5.93 8.89
CA THR A 5 -0.86 -6.12 8.76
C THR A 5 -1.73 -5.09 9.51
N PRO A 6 -1.46 -3.77 9.33
CA PRO A 6 -2.04 -2.71 10.16
C PRO A 6 -3.55 -2.54 10.00
N LEU A 7 -4.14 -3.16 8.98
CA LEU A 7 -5.56 -3.00 8.65
C LEU A 7 -6.40 -4.22 9.02
N SER A 8 -5.74 -5.32 9.39
CA SER A 8 -6.41 -6.50 9.88
C SER A 8 -7.29 -6.14 11.09
N ARG A 9 -8.55 -6.60 11.05
CA ARG A 9 -9.56 -6.43 12.12
C ARG A 9 -10.17 -5.03 12.29
N LEU A 10 -9.86 -4.07 11.42
CA LEU A 10 -10.53 -2.77 11.41
C LEU A 10 -11.62 -2.71 10.33
N ASP A 11 -12.74 -2.05 10.66
CA ASP A 11 -13.76 -1.72 9.66
C ASP A 11 -13.28 -0.60 8.73
N ARG A 12 -14.07 -0.32 7.69
CA ARG A 12 -13.72 0.66 6.66
C ARG A 12 -13.44 2.05 7.25
N GLN A 13 -14.26 2.53 8.16
CA GLN A 13 -14.13 3.88 8.73
C GLN A 13 -12.83 3.99 9.53
N HIS A 14 -12.51 2.98 10.32
CA HIS A 14 -11.27 2.94 11.09
C HIS A 14 -10.05 2.80 10.18
N ARG A 15 -10.11 2.00 9.10
CA ARG A 15 -9.04 1.90 8.10
C ARG A 15 -8.76 3.24 7.43
N THR A 16 -9.80 3.97 7.00
CA THR A 16 -9.67 5.31 6.43
C THR A 16 -9.02 6.28 7.41
N ASN A 17 -9.47 6.29 8.67
CA ASN A 17 -8.91 7.17 9.70
C ASN A 17 -7.44 6.84 10.02
N LEU A 18 -7.09 5.55 10.05
CA LEU A 18 -5.72 5.09 10.27
C LEU A 18 -4.80 5.57 9.14
N MET A 19 -5.23 5.40 7.87
CA MET A 19 -4.47 5.86 6.69
C MET A 19 -4.34 7.39 6.63
N ALA A 20 -5.43 8.12 6.82
CA ALA A 20 -5.43 9.57 6.62
C ALA A 20 -4.71 10.33 7.75
N ASN A 21 -4.83 9.86 8.99
CA ASN A 21 -4.45 10.66 10.16
C ASN A 21 -3.27 10.09 10.94
N TYR A 22 -3.24 8.78 11.15
CA TYR A 22 -2.27 8.17 12.05
C TYR A 22 -0.99 7.75 11.34
N MET A 23 -1.08 7.03 10.22
CA MET A 23 0.11 6.59 9.47
C MET A 23 1.07 7.75 9.15
N PRO A 24 0.60 8.91 8.62
CA PRO A 24 1.49 10.02 8.27
C PRO A 24 2.16 10.70 9.47
N ARG A 25 1.69 10.45 10.70
CA ARG A 25 2.07 11.19 11.92
C ARG A 25 2.63 10.30 13.03
N SER A 26 2.63 8.98 12.85
CA SER A 26 3.01 8.03 13.90
C SER A 26 4.51 8.05 14.24
N SER A 27 5.36 8.42 13.28
CA SER A 27 6.82 8.55 13.47
C SER A 27 7.46 9.35 12.32
N ALA A 28 8.72 9.75 12.47
CA ALA A 28 9.50 10.39 11.39
C ALA A 28 9.75 9.45 10.20
N GLN A 29 9.80 8.13 10.44
CA GLN A 29 9.92 7.12 9.40
C GLN A 29 9.09 5.88 9.75
N VAL A 30 8.23 5.48 8.82
CA VAL A 30 7.33 4.33 8.94
C VAL A 30 7.55 3.38 7.76
N ILE A 31 7.69 2.08 8.05
CA ILE A 31 7.60 1.00 7.06
C ILE A 31 6.31 0.26 7.34
N MET A 32 5.43 0.22 6.35
CA MET A 32 4.12 -0.40 6.44
C MET A 32 4.12 -1.65 5.55
N LEU A 33 3.77 -2.80 6.13
CA LEU A 33 3.63 -4.06 5.41
C LEU A 33 2.15 -4.41 5.35
N CYS A 34 1.64 -4.61 4.14
CA CYS A 34 0.23 -4.90 3.87
C CYS A 34 0.13 -6.00 2.84
N THR A 35 -0.99 -6.73 2.87
CA THR A 35 -1.44 -7.54 1.75
C THR A 35 -2.27 -6.71 0.76
N ASP A 36 -2.50 -7.25 -0.43
CA ASP A 36 -3.37 -6.64 -1.45
C ASP A 36 -4.81 -6.44 -0.95
N THR A 37 -5.26 -7.29 -0.03
CA THR A 37 -6.59 -7.20 0.59
C THR A 37 -6.67 -6.12 1.67
N GLU A 38 -5.54 -5.73 2.24
CA GLU A 38 -5.45 -4.65 3.21
C GLU A 38 -5.27 -3.29 2.53
N LEU A 39 -4.36 -3.16 1.57
CA LEU A 39 -4.12 -1.89 0.87
C LEU A 39 -4.99 -1.77 -0.39
N THR A 40 -6.29 -1.55 -0.19
CA THR A 40 -7.24 -1.31 -1.28
C THR A 40 -6.93 0.00 -2.02
N PRO A 41 -7.35 0.16 -3.29
CA PRO A 41 -7.07 1.36 -4.09
C PRO A 41 -7.47 2.67 -3.39
N ASP A 42 -8.65 2.70 -2.77
CA ASP A 42 -9.15 3.89 -2.04
C ASP A 42 -8.27 4.26 -0.83
N LEU A 43 -7.72 3.27 -0.14
CA LEU A 43 -6.78 3.49 0.97
C LEU A 43 -5.38 3.86 0.46
N SER A 44 -4.95 3.29 -0.65
CA SER A 44 -3.69 3.63 -1.32
C SER A 44 -3.67 5.09 -1.75
N ASP A 45 -4.76 5.59 -2.33
CA ASP A 45 -4.87 6.99 -2.76
C ASP A 45 -4.77 7.97 -1.58
N ILE A 46 -5.35 7.62 -0.43
CA ILE A 46 -5.29 8.45 0.79
C ILE A 46 -3.86 8.60 1.30
N ILE A 47 -3.09 7.50 1.33
CA ILE A 47 -1.75 7.52 1.92
C ILE A 47 -0.67 7.99 0.94
N ARG A 48 -0.92 7.88 -0.38
CA ARG A 48 0.02 8.18 -1.47
C ARG A 48 0.81 9.49 -1.30
N PRO A 49 0.23 10.63 -0.89
CA PRO A 49 0.98 11.89 -0.71
C PRO A 49 2.10 11.81 0.35
N TYR A 50 2.05 10.82 1.23
CA TYR A 50 2.99 10.61 2.34
C TYR A 50 3.95 9.43 2.08
N VAL A 51 3.85 8.75 0.93
CA VAL A 51 4.68 7.60 0.58
C VAL A 51 5.89 8.06 -0.22
N SER A 52 7.08 7.81 0.31
CA SER A 52 8.34 8.11 -0.39
C SER A 52 8.76 7.01 -1.37
N ARG A 53 8.48 5.75 -1.04
CA ARG A 53 8.84 4.57 -1.85
C ARG A 53 7.80 3.49 -1.65
N ARG A 54 7.50 2.75 -2.72
CA ARG A 54 6.63 1.58 -2.68
C ARG A 54 7.41 0.37 -3.19
N PHE A 55 7.18 -0.77 -2.54
CA PHE A 55 7.77 -2.04 -2.92
C PHE A 55 6.66 -3.08 -2.99
N GLU A 56 6.76 -3.95 -3.98
CA GLU A 56 5.95 -5.15 -4.08
C GLU A 56 6.85 -6.35 -3.83
N ILE A 57 6.34 -7.33 -3.07
CA ILE A 57 7.08 -8.54 -2.71
C ILE A 57 6.27 -9.73 -3.21
N GLY A 58 6.83 -10.45 -4.17
CA GLY A 58 6.17 -11.58 -4.84
C GLY A 58 6.96 -12.88 -4.73
N ALA A 59 6.27 -14.00 -4.84
CA ALA A 59 6.90 -15.32 -4.93
C ALA A 59 7.01 -15.75 -6.40
N VAL A 60 8.21 -16.15 -6.82
CA VAL A 60 8.51 -16.57 -8.20
C VAL A 60 9.09 -17.99 -8.23
N GLY A 61 9.07 -18.60 -9.42
CA GLY A 61 9.58 -19.98 -9.61
C GLY A 61 8.80 -21.03 -8.83
N GLY A 62 7.48 -20.88 -8.71
CA GLY A 62 6.62 -21.81 -7.95
C GLY A 62 6.76 -21.70 -6.43
N GLY A 63 7.17 -20.54 -5.91
CA GLY A 63 7.31 -20.30 -4.47
C GLY A 63 8.71 -20.55 -3.92
N GLN A 64 9.70 -20.84 -4.77
CA GLN A 64 11.08 -21.12 -4.33
C GLN A 64 11.92 -19.86 -4.13
N ARG A 65 11.51 -18.72 -4.69
CA ARG A 65 12.23 -17.46 -4.61
C ARG A 65 11.28 -16.31 -4.33
N THR A 66 11.78 -15.32 -3.62
CA THR A 66 11.10 -14.05 -3.42
C THR A 66 11.76 -13.00 -4.30
N GLU A 67 10.95 -12.22 -4.99
CA GLU A 67 11.38 -11.08 -5.78
C GLU A 67 10.79 -9.81 -5.17
N ILE A 68 11.57 -8.72 -5.21
CA ILE A 68 11.17 -7.42 -4.72
C ILE A 68 11.19 -6.45 -5.89
N THR A 69 10.04 -5.89 -6.22
CA THR A 69 9.88 -4.90 -7.27
C THR A 69 9.76 -3.52 -6.63
N VAL A 70 10.51 -2.54 -7.13
CA VAL A 70 10.37 -1.14 -6.72
C VAL A 70 9.30 -0.51 -7.62
N LEU A 71 8.26 0.03 -7.01
CA LEU A 71 7.17 0.70 -7.71
C LEU A 71 7.36 2.21 -7.61
N ASP A 72 7.31 2.89 -8.76
CA ASP A 72 7.35 4.35 -8.81
C ASP A 72 5.95 4.90 -8.47
N PRO A 73 5.79 5.61 -7.35
CA PRO A 73 4.48 6.08 -6.90
C PRO A 73 3.84 7.12 -7.85
N GLU A 74 4.60 7.66 -8.82
CA GLU A 74 4.10 8.58 -9.85
C GLU A 74 3.48 7.85 -11.06
N GLN A 75 3.90 6.63 -11.40
CA GLN A 75 3.45 5.92 -12.61
C GLN A 75 2.16 5.10 -12.43
N ASP A 76 1.85 4.64 -11.22
CA ASP A 76 0.63 3.84 -10.93
C ASP A 76 -0.70 4.61 -11.15
N ALA A 77 -0.66 5.94 -11.24
CA ALA A 77 -1.85 6.75 -11.55
C ALA A 77 -2.41 6.55 -12.97
N GLN A 78 -1.54 6.21 -13.93
CA GLN A 78 -1.93 6.16 -15.34
C GLN A 78 -2.51 4.81 -15.76
N VAL A 79 -2.27 3.75 -14.98
CA VAL A 79 -2.74 2.39 -15.31
C VAL A 79 -4.23 2.19 -14.98
N LEU A 80 -4.74 2.89 -13.96
CA LEU A 80 -6.14 2.79 -13.54
C LEU A 80 -7.13 3.49 -14.48
N GLU A 81 -6.72 4.50 -15.26
CA GLU A 81 -7.62 5.18 -16.20
C GLU A 81 -7.89 4.38 -17.50
N THR A 82 -7.08 3.36 -17.81
CA THR A 82 -7.20 2.63 -19.09
C THR A 82 -8.07 1.38 -19.07
N THR A 83 -8.65 1.00 -17.93
CA THR A 83 -9.42 -0.26 -17.81
C THR A 83 -10.94 -0.10 -17.92
N ASP A 84 -11.48 1.13 -17.87
CA ASP A 84 -12.94 1.40 -17.97
C ASP A 84 -13.42 1.69 -19.41
N ALA A 85 -12.64 1.31 -20.43
CA ALA A 85 -13.00 1.49 -21.83
C ALA A 85 -12.83 0.19 -22.66
N HIS A 86 -13.54 -0.87 -22.28
CA HIS A 86 -13.98 -1.89 -23.26
C HIS A 86 -15.26 -2.61 -22.83
#